data_AF-A0A846D9B2-F1
#
_entry.id   AF-A0A846D9B2-F1
#
_cell.length_a   1.000
_cell.length_b   1.000
_cell.length_c   1.000
_cell.angle_alpha   90.00
_cell.angle_beta   90.00
_cell.angle_gamma   90.00
#
_symmetry.space_group_name_H-M   'P 1'
#
loop_
_entity.id
_entity.type
_entity.pdbx_description
1 polymer ?
#
loop_
_entity_poly.entity_id
_entity_poly.type
_entity_poly.pdbx_seq_one_letter_code
_entity_poly.pdbx_strand_id
1 'polypeptide(L)' 'RSVSKFPVLLVDDIYTTGATVTEATKILQQKGIKVFGVAAIATTKK' A
#
# COMPACT_ATOMS: atom_id res chain seq x y z
N ARG A 1 -5.06 17.34 -11.41
CA ARG A 1 -4.26 16.81 -10.27
C ARG A 1 -3.14 15.97 -10.86
N SER A 2 -1.86 16.33 -10.62
CA SER A 2 -0.73 15.50 -11.06
C SER A 2 -0.72 14.21 -10.24
N VAL A 3 -0.98 13.09 -10.89
CA VAL A 3 -0.83 11.76 -10.32
C VAL A 3 0.68 11.46 -10.20
N SER A 4 1.11 10.79 -9.12
CA SER A 4 2.51 10.37 -8.97
C SER A 4 2.91 9.52 -10.18
N LYS A 5 3.95 9.94 -10.91
CA LYS A 5 4.53 9.16 -12.03
C LYS A 5 5.43 8.03 -11.56
N PHE A 6 5.78 8.02 -10.27
CA PHE A 6 6.66 7.03 -9.69
C PHE A 6 5.87 6.00 -8.87
N PRO A 7 6.32 4.73 -8.86
CA PRO A 7 5.78 3.73 -7.95
C PRO A 7 5.91 4.19 -6.50
N VAL A 8 4.92 3.87 -5.68
CA VAL A 8 4.89 4.22 -4.25
C VAL A 8 5.10 2.99 -3.37
N LEU A 9 5.75 3.19 -2.22
CA LEU A 9 5.84 2.19 -1.15
C LEU A 9 4.80 2.54 -0.09
N LEU A 10 3.94 1.59 0.27
CA LEU A 10 3.03 1.75 1.40
C LEU A 10 3.81 1.52 2.69
N VAL A 11 3.63 2.39 3.68
CA VAL A 11 4.25 2.30 5.00
C VAL A 11 3.14 2.29 6.04
N ASP A 12 3.15 1.28 6.90
CA ASP A 12 2.22 1.13 8.01
C ASP A 12 2.97 0.67 9.27
N ASP A 13 2.36 0.79 10.45
CA ASP A 13 2.96 0.29 11.69
C ASP A 13 2.85 -1.24 11.80
N ILE A 14 1.69 -1.81 11.47
CA ILE A 14 1.38 -3.25 11.55
C ILE A 14 0.67 -3.80 10.31
N TYR A 15 1.21 -4.88 9.76
CA TYR A 15 0.57 -5.68 8.72
C TYR A 15 -0.20 -6.86 9.32
N THR A 16 -1.53 -6.80 9.28
CA THR A 16 -2.42 -7.85 9.79
C THR A 16 -2.94 -8.75 8.65
N THR A 17 -4.24 -8.78 8.40
CA THR A 17 -4.86 -9.50 7.28
C THR A 17 -4.53 -8.89 5.91
N GLY A 18 -4.00 -7.66 5.91
CA GLY A 18 -3.74 -6.90 4.68
C GLY A 18 -4.95 -6.16 4.13
N ALA A 19 -6.07 -6.06 4.88
CA ALA A 19 -7.26 -5.33 4.43
C ALA A 19 -6.96 -3.85 4.09
N THR A 20 -6.24 -3.15 4.98
CA THR A 20 -5.83 -1.74 4.77
C THR A 20 -4.98 -1.58 3.52
N VAL A 21 -3.96 -2.44 3.37
CA VAL A 21 -3.07 -2.46 2.21
C VAL A 21 -3.82 -2.73 0.91
N THR A 22 -4.78 -3.65 0.95
CA THR A 22 -5.59 -4.04 -0.22
C THR A 22 -6.44 -2.86 -0.70
N GLU A 23 -7.16 -2.19 0.19
CA GLU A 23 -8.00 -1.04 -0.19
C GLU A 23 -7.15 0.16 -0.62
N ALA A 24 -6.04 0.45 0.06
CA ALA A 24 -5.12 1.50 -0.34
C ALA A 24 -4.54 1.24 -1.74
N THR A 25 -4.12 0.00 -2.00
CA THR A 25 -3.59 -0.41 -3.30
C THR A 25 -4.63 -0.24 -4.40
N LYS A 26 -5.87 -0.68 -4.16
CA LYS A 26 -6.98 -0.52 -5.10
C LYS A 26 -7.25 0.95 -5.44
N ILE A 27 -7.34 1.82 -4.43
CA ILE A 27 -7.57 3.26 -4.63
C ILE A 27 -6.42 3.92 -5.41
N LEU A 28 -5.16 3.55 -5.11
CA LEU A 28 -3.99 4.08 -5.80
C LEU A 28 -3.95 3.62 -7.26
N GLN A 29 -4.21 2.34 -7.52
CA GLN A 29 -4.28 1.78 -8.87
C GLN A 29 -5.40 2.41 -9.70
N GLN A 30 -6.58 2.63 -9.12
CA GLN A 30 -7.69 3.36 -9.77
C GLN A 30 -7.30 4.79 -10.17
N LYS A 31 -6.34 5.40 -9.45
CA LYS A 31 -5.79 6.71 -9.78
C LYS A 31 -4.58 6.65 -10.73
N GLY A 32 -4.20 5.47 -11.22
CA GLY A 32 -3.05 5.28 -12.09
C GLY A 32 -1.69 5.29 -11.36
N ILE A 33 -1.68 5.11 -10.04
CA ILE A 33 -0.47 5.05 -9.23
C ILE A 33 -0.09 3.59 -9.02
N LYS A 34 1.11 3.20 -9.43
CA LYS A 34 1.67 1.87 -9.18
C LYS A 34 2.10 1.74 -7.73
N VAL A 35 1.70 0.67 -7.06
CA VAL A 35 2.25 0.27 -5.76
C VAL A 35 3.43 -0.68 -5.98
N PHE A 36 4.58 -0.38 -5.39
CA PHE A 36 5.77 -1.20 -5.45
C PHE A 36 5.73 -2.35 -4.44
N GLY A 37 5.24 -2.07 -3.23
CA GLY A 37 5.16 -3.01 -2.12
C GLY A 37 4.72 -2.34 -0.83
N VAL A 38 4.86 -3.04 0.29
CA VAL A 38 4.49 -2.59 1.64
C VAL A 38 5.66 -2.82 2.60
N ALA A 39 5.91 -1.85 3.46
CA ALA A 39 6.79 -1.97 4.62
C ALA A 39 5.97 -1.78 5.91
N ALA A 40 6.12 -2.70 6.86
CA ALA A 40 5.53 -2.58 8.18
C ALA A 40 6.52 -3.05 9.25
N ILE A 41 6.42 -2.49 10.46
CA ILE A 41 7.31 -2.80 11.58
C ILE A 41 6.87 -4.09 12.29
N ALA A 42 5.56 -4.36 12.30
CA ALA A 42 4.99 -5.56 12.87
C ALA A 42 4.19 -6.36 11.84
N THR A 43 4.15 -7.69 12.00
CA THR A 43 3.21 -8.56 11.28
C THR A 43 2.49 -9.44 12.29
N THR A 44 1.24 -9.83 12.02
CA THR A 44 0.60 -10.89 12.81
C THR A 44 1.33 -12.21 12.59
N LYS A 45 1.57 -12.97 13.65
CA LYS A 45 2.09 -14.33 13.53
C LYS A 45 1.03 -15.21 12.87
N LYS A 46 1.46 -16.08 11.96
CA LYS A 46 0.63 -17.18 11.46
C LYS A 46 0.29 -18.14 12.60
#